data_AF-A0A3D8GNQ4-F1
#
_entry.id   AF-A0A3D8GNQ4-F1
#
_cell.length_a   1.000
_cell.length_b   1.000
_cell.length_c   1.000
_cell.angle_alpha   90.00
_cell.angle_beta   90.00
_cell.angle_gamma   90.00
#
_symmetry.space_group_name_H-M   'P 1'
#
loop_
_entity.id
_entity.type
_entity.pdbx_description
1 polymer ?
#
loop_
_entity_poly.entity_id
_entity_poly.type
_entity_poly.pdbx_seq_one_letter_code
_entity_poly.pdbx_strand_id
1 'polypeptide(L)'
;MDRYIWNSMWYVGLFVGFFYWMLSGMASGNFGRLNIALLLLFPLFGIFRVRKSQNRVGKTLLITLHVIAICTIGFLLLLGFGMGEK
;
A
#
# COMPACT_ATOMS: atom_id res chain seq x y z
N MET A 1 -2.65 15.83 -17.40
CA MET A 1 -2.14 14.88 -16.36
C MET A 1 -2.07 13.50 -16.99
N ASP A 2 -0.94 12.80 -16.86
CA ASP A 2 -0.71 11.51 -17.54
C ASP A 2 -1.68 10.43 -17.01
N ARG A 3 -2.32 9.66 -17.91
CA ARG A 3 -3.28 8.59 -17.56
C ARG A 3 -2.66 7.55 -16.62
N TYR A 4 -1.36 7.27 -16.75
CA TYR A 4 -0.63 6.35 -15.87
C TYR A 4 -0.43 6.94 -14.48
N ILE A 5 -0.22 8.26 -14.37
CA ILE A 5 -0.14 8.96 -13.08
C ILE A 5 -1.50 8.96 -12.39
N TRP A 6 -2.57 9.30 -13.11
CA TRP A 6 -3.93 9.28 -12.55
C TRP A 6 -4.29 7.89 -12.00
N ASN A 7 -3.97 6.85 -12.79
CA ASN A 7 -4.23 5.47 -12.41
C ASN A 7 -3.37 5.05 -11.19
N SER A 8 -2.11 5.45 -11.10
CA SER A 8 -1.27 5.18 -9.92
C SER A 8 -1.76 5.95 -8.68
N MET A 9 -2.24 7.18 -8.81
CA MET A 9 -2.87 7.91 -7.70
C MET A 9 -4.12 7.20 -7.20
N TRP A 10 -4.91 6.59 -8.09
CA TRP A 10 -6.04 5.75 -7.69
C TRP A 10 -5.59 4.57 -6.81
N TYR A 11 -4.48 3.91 -7.15
CA TYR A 11 -3.91 2.85 -6.30
C TYR A 11 -3.42 3.35 -4.95
N VAL A 12 -2.89 4.58 -4.87
CA VAL A 12 -2.55 5.21 -3.59
C VAL A 12 -3.80 5.46 -2.77
N GLY A 13 -4.87 5.98 -3.38
CA GLY A 13 -6.16 6.19 -2.72
C GLY A 13 -6.76 4.89 -2.18
N LEU A 14 -6.75 3.82 -2.98
CA LEU A 14 -7.17 2.49 -2.55
C LEU A 14 -6.32 1.99 -1.39
N PHE A 15 -4.98 2.10 -1.48
CA PHE A 15 -4.09 1.71 -0.39
C PHE A 15 -4.44 2.41 0.92
N VAL A 16 -4.64 3.74 0.89
CA VAL A 16 -5.03 4.53 2.07
C VAL A 16 -6.37 4.06 2.62
N GLY A 17 -7.38 3.86 1.77
CA GLY A 17 -8.70 3.38 2.20
C GLY A 17 -8.63 2.00 2.86
N PHE A 18 -7.93 1.05 2.23
CA PHE A 18 -7.72 -0.29 2.80
C PHE A 18 -6.89 -0.25 4.09
N PHE A 19 -5.93 0.68 4.19
CA PHE A 19 -5.13 0.86 5.39
C PHE A 19 -5.98 1.35 6.56
N TYR A 20 -6.84 2.34 6.35
CA TYR A 20 -7.80 2.80 7.36
C TYR A 20 -8.77 1.70 7.77
N TRP A 21 -9.25 0.91 6.81
CA TRP A 21 -10.18 -0.17 7.11
C TRP A 21 -9.50 -1.29 7.90
N MET A 22 -8.24 -1.62 7.59
CA MET A 22 -7.43 -2.52 8.40
C MET A 22 -7.21 -1.98 9.81
N LEU A 23 -6.91 -0.69 9.97
CA LEU A 23 -6.70 -0.07 11.29
C LEU A 23 -7.96 -0.17 12.17
N SER A 24 -9.14 0.07 11.58
CA SER A 24 -10.44 -0.12 12.22
C SER A 24 -10.74 -1.61 12.50
N GLY A 25 -10.35 -2.50 11.58
CA GLY A 25 -10.46 -3.96 11.73
C GLY A 25 -9.57 -4.54 12.83
N MET A 26 -8.35 -4.01 12.99
CA MET A 26 -7.43 -4.35 14.08
C MET A 26 -7.99 -3.89 15.43
N ALA A 27 -8.57 -2.68 15.50
CA ALA A 27 -9.21 -2.17 16.71
C ALA A 27 -10.44 -2.99 17.14
N SER A 28 -11.12 -3.65 16.19
CA SER A 28 -12.30 -4.49 16.43
C SER A 28 -11.98 -5.99 16.57
N GLY A 29 -10.71 -6.39 16.50
CA GLY A 29 -10.26 -7.76 16.74
C GLY A 29 -10.63 -8.79 15.65
N ASN A 30 -11.29 -8.38 14.56
CA ASN A 30 -11.94 -9.30 13.63
C ASN A 30 -11.20 -9.49 12.29
N PHE A 31 -10.02 -8.88 12.10
CA PHE A 31 -9.42 -8.83 10.76
C PHE A 31 -7.89 -8.91 10.77
N GLY A 32 -7.34 -10.11 10.46
CA GLY A 32 -5.90 -10.36 10.53
C GLY A 32 -5.20 -10.78 9.23
N ARG A 33 -5.87 -11.35 8.22
CA ARG A 33 -5.15 -12.02 7.10
C ARG A 33 -5.50 -11.56 5.70
N LEU A 34 -6.79 -11.37 5.37
CA LEU A 34 -7.20 -11.02 3.99
C LEU A 34 -6.81 -9.58 3.60
N ASN A 35 -6.86 -8.63 4.53
CA ASN A 35 -6.55 -7.23 4.24
C ASN A 35 -5.05 -6.97 3.98
N ILE A 36 -4.16 -7.76 4.59
CA ILE A 36 -2.70 -7.57 4.44
C ILE A 36 -2.22 -7.93 3.03
N ALA A 37 -2.76 -9.01 2.44
CA ALA A 37 -2.42 -9.39 1.06
C ALA A 37 -2.85 -8.32 0.05
N LEU A 38 -4.04 -7.74 0.22
CA LEU A 38 -4.54 -6.63 -0.61
C LEU A 38 -3.68 -5.37 -0.44
N LEU A 39 -3.31 -5.04 0.79
CA LEU A 39 -2.43 -3.92 1.11
C LEU A 39 -1.07 -4.04 0.43
N LEU A 40 -0.56 -5.26 0.23
CA LEU A 40 0.71 -5.50 -0.44
C LEU A 40 0.57 -5.46 -1.97
N LEU A 41 -0.53 -5.98 -2.51
CA LEU A 41 -0.82 -6.00 -3.94
C LEU A 41 -1.00 -4.59 -4.53
N PHE A 42 -1.71 -3.68 -3.84
CA PHE A 42 -1.99 -2.35 -4.39
C PHE A 42 -0.74 -1.48 -4.66
N PRO A 43 0.23 -1.36 -3.74
CA PRO A 43 1.49 -0.68 -3.99
C PRO A 43 2.28 -1.30 -5.15
N LEU A 44 2.33 -2.64 -5.23
CA LEU A 44 3.00 -3.37 -6.30
C LEU A 44 2.39 -3.07 -7.67
N PHE A 45 1.06 -3.14 -7.79
CA PHE A 45 0.36 -2.77 -9.04
C PHE A 45 0.54 -1.30 -9.40
N GLY A 46 0.55 -0.42 -8.40
CA GLY A 46 0.78 1.01 -8.56
C GLY A 46 2.17 1.32 -9.14
N ILE A 47 3.23 0.69 -8.62
CA ILE A 47 4.60 0.81 -9.15
C ILE A 47 4.66 0.31 -10.60
N PHE A 48 4.05 -0.84 -10.89
CA PHE A 48 4.10 -1.45 -12.22
C PHE A 48 3.42 -0.56 -13.28
N ARG A 49 2.30 0.09 -12.93
CA ARG A 49 1.60 1.02 -13.81
C ARG A 49 2.33 2.35 -13.98
N VAL A 50 2.86 2.94 -12.91
CA VAL A 50 3.54 4.25 -12.99
C VAL A 50 4.86 4.17 -13.73
N ARG A 51 5.50 3.00 -13.77
CA ARG A 51 6.75 2.75 -14.52
C ARG A 51 6.63 3.08 -16.01
N LYS A 52 5.43 2.96 -16.59
CA LYS A 52 5.14 3.29 -18.01
C LYS A 52 4.89 4.79 -18.27
N SER A 53 4.83 5.63 -17.24
CA SER A 53 4.64 7.08 -17.41
C SER A 53 5.90 7.76 -17.94
N GLN A 54 5.70 8.73 -18.85
CA GLN A 54 6.78 9.57 -19.36
C GLN A 54 7.15 10.73 -18.42
N ASN A 55 6.27 11.08 -17.47
CA ASN A 55 6.53 12.16 -16.54
C ASN A 55 7.47 11.70 -15.41
N ARG A 56 8.77 12.02 -15.54
CA ARG A 56 9.83 11.60 -14.59
C ARG A 56 9.55 12.04 -13.15
N VAL A 57 9.11 13.28 -12.93
CA VAL A 57 8.93 13.82 -11.56
C VAL A 57 7.78 13.11 -10.86
N GLY A 58 6.60 13.05 -11.49
CA GLY A 58 5.44 12.37 -10.91
C GLY A 58 5.67 10.87 -10.72
N LYS A 59 6.40 10.24 -11.65
CA LYS A 59 6.80 8.84 -11.55
C LYS A 59 7.67 8.58 -10.32
N THR A 60 8.73 9.35 -10.13
CA THR A 60 9.64 9.19 -8.97
C THR A 60 8.86 9.37 -7.66
N LEU A 61 8.01 10.39 -7.58
CA LEU A 61 7.25 10.71 -6.38
C LEU A 61 6.27 9.59 -5.99
N LEU A 62 5.56 9.03 -6.98
CA LEU A 62 4.63 7.91 -6.77
C LEU A 62 5.34 6.59 -6.44
N ILE A 63 6.52 6.34 -7.04
CA ILE A 63 7.33 5.17 -6.69
C ILE A 63 7.77 5.26 -5.22
N THR A 64 8.27 6.41 -4.77
CA THR A 64 8.67 6.62 -3.37
C THR A 64 7.50 6.36 -2.41
N LEU A 65 6.30 6.87 -2.73
CA LEU A 65 5.07 6.62 -1.97
C LEU A 65 4.74 5.14 -1.85
N HIS A 66 4.82 4.38 -2.95
CA HIS A 66 4.56 2.95 -2.92
C HIS A 66 5.65 2.15 -2.18
N VAL A 67 6.92 2.59 -2.24
CA VAL A 67 8.00 1.98 -1.44
C VAL A 67 7.74 2.18 0.05
N ILE A 68 7.37 3.40 0.48
CA ILE A 68 7.01 3.68 1.87
C ILE A 68 5.84 2.79 2.31
N ALA A 69 4.81 2.66 1.47
CA ALA A 69 3.67 1.79 1.75
C ALA A 69 4.10 0.33 2.01
N ILE A 70 4.99 -0.22 1.18
CA ILE A 70 5.52 -1.58 1.36
C ILE A 70 6.31 -1.71 2.67
N CYS A 71 7.17 -0.74 2.98
CA CYS A 71 7.92 -0.72 4.24
C CYS A 71 6.99 -0.70 5.47
N THR A 72 5.92 0.11 5.44
CA THR A 72 4.93 0.16 6.51
C THR A 72 4.23 -1.19 6.72
N ILE A 73 3.88 -1.89 5.64
CA ILE A 73 3.28 -3.24 5.74
C ILE A 73 4.27 -4.24 6.33
N GLY A 74 5.54 -4.20 5.90
CA GLY A 74 6.60 -5.05 6.44
C GLY A 74 6.79 -4.82 7.95
N PHE A 75 6.77 -3.57 8.37
CA PHE A 75 6.85 -3.20 9.79
C PHE A 75 5.64 -3.70 10.59
N LEU A 76 4.42 -3.57 10.04
CA LEU A 76 3.20 -4.09 10.67
C LEU A 76 3.19 -5.62 10.79
N LEU A 77 3.71 -6.33 9.77
CA LEU A 77 3.88 -7.77 9.82
C LEU A 77 4.87 -8.18 10.91
N LEU A 78 6.03 -7.52 10.99
CA LEU A 78 7.04 -7.75 12.03
C LEU A 78 6.45 -7.52 13.43
N LEU A 79 5.71 -6.43 13.63
CA LEU A 79 4.97 -6.16 14.86
C LEU A 79 3.96 -7.26 15.19
N GLY A 80 3.17 -7.68 14.20
CA GLY A 80 2.18 -8.75 14.37
C GLY A 80 2.79 -10.09 14.75
N PHE A 81 3.92 -10.46 14.15
CA PHE A 81 4.64 -11.69 14.48
C PHE A 81 5.32 -11.61 15.85
N GLY A 82 5.97 -10.49 16.17
CA GLY A 82 6.65 -10.29 17.47
C GLY A 82 5.69 -10.17 18.66
N MET A 83 4.43 -9.77 18.45
CA MET A 83 3.39 -9.80 19.48
C MET A 83 2.68 -11.16 19.61
N GLY A 84 2.82 -12.03 18.61
CA GLY A 84 2.22 -13.36 18.55
C GLY A 84 3.07 -14.47 19.18
N GLU A 85 4.34 -14.21 19.50
CA GLU A 85 5.19 -15.12 20.28
C GLU A 85 4.77 -15.07 21.77
N LYS A 86 3.87 -15.98 22.15
CA LYS A 86 3.63 -16.43 23.53
C LYS A 86 3.52 -17.94 23.56
#